data_AF-A0A226EIN0-F1
#
_entry.id   AF-A0A226EIN0-F1
#
_cell.length_a   1.000
_cell.length_b   1.000
_cell.length_c   1.000
_cell.angle_alpha   90.00
_cell.angle_beta   90.00
_cell.angle_gamma   90.00
#
_symmetry.space_group_name_H-M   'P 1'
#
loop_
_entity.id
_entity.type
_entity.pdbx_description
1 polymer ?
#
loop_
_entity_poly.entity_id
_entity_poly.type
_entity_poly.pdbx_seq_one_letter_code
_entity_poly.pdbx_strand_id
1 'polypeptide(L)'
;MDTQAEKVSSNIEYWATRWNEQRIGWHQPQVDKYLLKYYSKITGKSLPEAPLSKEAPEFKVNSTKTWRTLGEEHGLGLTLENEANLFVGAEGRLKIYFGDLFQCPIEQFGPFDYVWDRGSLIAIEYPCRNNYKAMMQRALKHKEKGNYHNFSYLLEIVRYDKTKFGGPPRSLDDEDLKTLYEDWAEVKFLDQAPLPENHPVAKHPDIGPVDEMVFLITPKNSS
;
A
#
# COMPACT_ATOMS: atom_id res chain seq x y z
N MET A 1 -17.32 5.09 -23.69
CA MET A 1 -16.36 5.75 -22.79
C MET A 1 -16.89 5.50 -21.40
N ASP A 2 -16.32 4.54 -20.69
CA ASP A 2 -16.82 4.18 -19.36
C ASP A 2 -16.48 5.29 -18.37
N THR A 3 -17.46 5.64 -17.56
CA THR A 3 -17.36 6.65 -16.50
C THR A 3 -16.35 6.21 -15.44
N GLN A 4 -15.83 7.16 -14.67
CA GLN A 4 -14.87 6.86 -13.60
C GLN A 4 -15.48 5.97 -12.50
N ALA A 5 -16.79 6.06 -12.27
CA ALA A 5 -17.53 5.21 -11.34
C ALA A 5 -17.61 3.75 -11.82
N GLU A 6 -17.88 3.53 -13.11
CA GLU A 6 -17.91 2.17 -13.71
C GLU A 6 -16.53 1.50 -13.65
N LYS A 7 -15.45 2.27 -13.87
CA LYS A 7 -14.07 1.78 -13.71
C LYS A 7 -13.68 1.46 -12.27
N VAL A 8 -14.24 2.16 -11.28
CA VAL A 8 -14.00 1.88 -9.85
C VAL A 8 -14.78 0.63 -9.41
N SER A 9 -16.04 0.49 -9.82
CA SER A 9 -16.86 -0.70 -9.51
C SER A 9 -16.22 -1.98 -10.09
N SER A 10 -15.76 -1.93 -11.34
CA SER A 10 -15.10 -3.08 -11.99
C SER A 10 -13.75 -3.44 -11.36
N ASN A 11 -13.04 -2.47 -10.78
CA ASN A 11 -11.80 -2.73 -10.04
C ASN A 11 -12.00 -3.45 -8.71
N ILE A 12 -13.05 -3.08 -7.96
CA ILE A 12 -13.35 -3.75 -6.68
C ILE A 12 -13.71 -5.21 -6.95
N GLU A 13 -14.53 -5.47 -7.97
CA GLU A 13 -14.88 -6.82 -8.41
C GLU A 13 -13.65 -7.59 -8.91
N TYR A 14 -12.74 -6.95 -9.65
CA TYR A 14 -11.48 -7.56 -10.09
C TYR A 14 -10.64 -8.07 -8.90
N TRP A 15 -10.42 -7.23 -7.89
CA TRP A 15 -9.63 -7.61 -6.71
C TRP A 15 -10.35 -8.64 -5.83
N ALA A 16 -11.66 -8.48 -5.63
CA ALA A 16 -12.48 -9.47 -4.93
C ALA A 16 -12.42 -10.84 -5.62
N THR A 17 -12.48 -10.88 -6.95
CA THR A 17 -12.37 -12.11 -7.75
C THR A 17 -11.00 -12.77 -7.58
N ARG A 18 -9.92 -11.98 -7.62
CA ARG A 18 -8.55 -12.50 -7.43
C ARG A 18 -8.37 -13.15 -6.07
N TRP A 19 -8.87 -12.50 -5.01
CA TRP A 19 -8.94 -13.11 -3.69
C TRP A 19 -9.80 -14.38 -3.74
N ASN A 20 -11.00 -14.32 -4.35
CA ASN A 20 -11.94 -15.44 -4.59
C ASN A 20 -11.28 -16.69 -5.16
N GLU A 21 -10.35 -16.52 -6.07
CA GLU A 21 -9.70 -17.61 -6.79
C GLU A 21 -8.30 -17.94 -6.26
N GLN A 22 -7.90 -17.42 -5.09
CA GLN A 22 -6.55 -17.60 -4.52
C GLN A 22 -5.42 -17.15 -5.46
N ARG A 23 -5.71 -16.21 -6.37
CA ARG A 23 -4.73 -15.64 -7.30
C ARG A 23 -3.97 -14.51 -6.61
N ILE A 24 -3.19 -14.82 -5.58
CA ILE A 24 -2.55 -13.88 -4.65
C ILE A 24 -1.03 -13.82 -4.78
N GLY A 25 -0.51 -13.94 -6.01
CA GLY A 25 0.94 -14.02 -6.28
C GLY A 25 1.78 -12.80 -5.86
N TRP A 26 1.16 -11.74 -5.37
CA TRP A 26 1.84 -10.58 -4.77
C TRP A 26 2.14 -10.76 -3.26
N HIS A 27 1.50 -11.73 -2.60
CA HIS A 27 1.70 -12.00 -1.18
C HIS A 27 3.10 -12.60 -0.96
N GLN A 28 3.83 -12.02 0.00
CA GLN A 28 5.11 -12.56 0.46
C GLN A 28 4.91 -13.15 1.87
N PRO A 29 5.37 -14.39 2.12
CA PRO A 29 5.23 -15.03 3.43
C PRO A 29 6.17 -14.43 4.49
N GLN A 30 7.22 -13.77 4.05
CA GLN A 30 8.16 -13.07 4.92
C GLN A 30 7.90 -11.57 4.86
N VAL A 31 8.28 -10.88 5.93
CA VAL A 31 8.22 -9.42 5.99
C VAL A 31 9.12 -8.85 4.91
N ASP A 32 8.66 -7.76 4.29
CA ASP A 32 9.41 -7.12 3.24
C ASP A 32 10.83 -6.69 3.71
N LYS A 33 11.83 -6.99 2.88
CA LYS A 33 13.24 -6.76 3.19
C LYS A 33 13.58 -5.27 3.30
N TYR A 34 12.90 -4.41 2.53
CA TYR A 34 13.13 -2.97 2.56
C TYR A 34 12.47 -2.32 3.76
N LEU A 35 11.28 -2.80 4.15
CA LEU A 35 10.67 -2.40 5.42
C LEU A 35 11.63 -2.70 6.59
N LEU A 36 12.17 -3.93 6.67
CA LEU A 36 13.15 -4.30 7.69
C LEU A 36 14.41 -3.42 7.65
N LYS A 37 14.98 -3.23 6.45
CA LYS A 37 16.21 -2.46 6.23
C LYS A 37 16.06 -0.99 6.63
N TYR A 38 14.91 -0.38 6.35
CA TYR A 38 14.68 1.05 6.55
C TYR A 38 13.85 1.40 7.77
N TYR A 39 13.28 0.42 8.49
CA TYR A 39 12.41 0.65 9.67
C TYR A 39 13.00 1.64 10.68
N SER A 40 14.23 1.39 11.15
CA SER A 40 14.86 2.26 12.15
C SER A 40 15.20 3.64 11.60
N LYS A 41 15.48 3.73 10.30
CA LYS A 41 15.75 5.02 9.64
C LYS A 41 14.49 5.87 9.53
N ILE A 42 13.34 5.26 9.22
CA ILE A 42 12.08 5.99 9.04
C ILE A 42 11.38 6.28 10.37
N THR A 43 11.51 5.39 11.37
CA THR A 43 10.81 5.54 12.66
C THR A 43 11.67 6.13 13.77
N GLY A 44 13.00 6.04 13.66
CA GLY A 44 13.92 6.30 14.78
C GLY A 44 13.86 5.23 15.89
N LYS A 45 13.11 4.15 15.69
CA LYS A 45 12.89 3.08 16.68
C LYS A 45 13.67 1.82 16.29
N SER A 46 14.03 1.00 17.27
CA SER A 46 14.48 -0.37 17.00
C SER A 46 13.32 -1.19 16.42
N LEU A 47 13.64 -2.16 15.57
CA LEU A 47 12.66 -3.15 15.15
C LEU A 47 11.99 -3.77 16.39
N PRO A 48 10.65 -4.00 16.37
CA PRO A 48 9.98 -4.68 17.48
C PRO A 48 10.63 -6.04 17.75
N GLU A 49 10.83 -6.38 19.02
CA GLU A 49 11.45 -7.65 19.44
C GLU A 49 10.51 -8.86 19.24
N ALA A 50 9.20 -8.63 19.13
CA ALA A 50 8.25 -9.65 18.71
C ALA A 50 8.47 -9.95 17.22
N PRO A 51 8.45 -11.22 16.79
CA PRO A 51 8.67 -11.51 15.39
C PRO A 51 7.60 -10.75 14.61
N LEU A 52 8.03 -9.96 13.63
CA LEU A 52 7.12 -9.30 12.69
C LEU A 52 6.19 -10.32 12.00
N SER A 53 6.45 -11.64 12.10
CA SER A 53 5.53 -12.71 11.71
C SER A 53 4.36 -12.99 12.67
N LYS A 54 4.40 -12.50 13.92
CA LYS A 54 3.29 -12.59 14.89
C LYS A 54 2.45 -11.31 14.95
N GLU A 55 2.99 -10.16 14.58
CA GLU A 55 2.27 -8.87 14.59
C GLU A 55 2.07 -8.20 13.22
N ALA A 56 2.78 -8.60 12.15
CA ALA A 56 2.30 -8.40 10.79
C ALA A 56 1.55 -9.68 10.40
N PRO A 57 0.21 -9.70 10.44
CA PRO A 57 -0.55 -10.87 10.06
C PRO A 57 -0.07 -11.35 8.69
N GLU A 58 0.12 -12.65 8.52
CA GLU A 58 0.18 -13.21 7.18
C GLU A 58 -1.19 -12.93 6.55
N PHE A 59 -1.34 -11.84 5.80
CA PHE A 59 -2.59 -11.55 5.10
C PHE A 59 -2.69 -12.46 3.88
N LYS A 60 -2.87 -13.77 4.11
CA LYS A 60 -3.52 -14.67 3.17
C LYS A 60 -5.01 -14.46 3.34
N VAL A 61 -5.57 -13.45 2.70
CA VAL A 61 -7.04 -13.36 2.57
C VAL A 61 -7.47 -14.47 1.63
N ASN A 62 -7.56 -15.70 2.12
CA ASN A 62 -8.26 -16.71 1.37
C ASN A 62 -9.71 -16.25 1.28
N SER A 63 -10.26 -16.08 0.11
CA SER A 63 -11.66 -15.68 -0.09
C SER A 63 -12.73 -16.59 0.47
N THR A 64 -12.37 -17.83 0.76
CA THR A 64 -13.23 -18.74 1.51
C THR A 64 -13.06 -18.56 3.03
N LYS A 65 -12.02 -17.83 3.46
CA LYS A 65 -11.73 -17.45 4.84
C LYS A 65 -12.18 -16.01 5.09
N THR A 66 -13.27 -15.87 5.84
CA THR A 66 -13.76 -14.57 6.29
C THR A 66 -12.70 -13.86 7.16
N TRP A 67 -12.83 -12.55 7.38
CA TRP A 67 -12.04 -11.80 8.36
C TRP A 67 -12.00 -12.45 9.76
N ARG A 68 -13.02 -13.24 10.11
CA ARG A 68 -13.05 -14.05 11.35
C ARG A 68 -11.96 -15.09 11.35
N THR A 69 -11.80 -15.80 10.23
CA THR A 69 -10.75 -16.81 10.07
C THR A 69 -9.35 -16.18 10.06
N LEU A 70 -9.18 -14.98 9.49
CA LEU A 70 -7.94 -14.22 9.61
C LEU A 70 -7.64 -13.85 11.08
N GLY A 71 -8.66 -13.40 11.81
CA GLY A 71 -8.57 -13.07 13.23
C GLY A 71 -8.23 -14.28 14.10
N GLU A 72 -8.77 -15.45 13.79
CA GLU A 72 -8.53 -16.72 14.48
C GLU A 72 -7.13 -17.28 14.17
N GLU A 73 -6.74 -17.34 12.90
CA GLU A 73 -5.45 -17.93 12.47
C GLU A 73 -4.24 -17.18 13.01
N HIS A 74 -4.36 -15.87 13.16
CA HIS A 74 -3.28 -15.02 13.67
C HIS A 74 -3.49 -14.56 15.12
N GLY A 75 -4.54 -15.06 15.79
CA GLY A 75 -4.84 -14.68 17.18
C GLY A 75 -5.08 -13.18 17.37
N LEU A 76 -5.54 -12.47 16.33
CA LEU A 76 -5.72 -11.01 16.35
C LEU A 76 -6.98 -10.58 17.10
N GLY A 77 -7.92 -11.51 17.32
CA GLY A 77 -9.18 -11.24 18.00
C GLY A 77 -9.96 -10.10 17.35
N LEU A 78 -10.06 -10.10 16.01
CA LEU A 78 -10.72 -9.04 15.26
C LEU A 78 -12.21 -8.97 15.60
N THR A 79 -12.70 -7.79 15.96
CA THR A 79 -14.12 -7.48 16.12
C THR A 79 -14.56 -6.44 15.10
N LEU A 80 -15.73 -6.62 14.51
CA LEU A 80 -16.29 -5.70 13.52
C LEU A 80 -17.12 -4.60 14.19
N GLU A 81 -16.73 -3.36 13.97
CA GLU A 81 -17.52 -2.16 14.25
C GLU A 81 -18.31 -1.78 12.99
N ASN A 82 -19.55 -2.26 12.88
CA ASN A 82 -20.37 -2.15 11.66
C ASN A 82 -20.58 -0.70 11.20
N GLU A 83 -20.79 0.23 12.13
CA GLU A 83 -21.05 1.65 11.82
C GLU A 83 -19.83 2.35 11.19
N ALA A 84 -18.62 1.86 11.48
CA ALA A 84 -17.37 2.44 11.01
C ALA A 84 -16.72 1.63 9.86
N ASN A 85 -17.32 0.50 9.44
CA ASN A 85 -16.72 -0.46 8.52
C ASN A 85 -15.28 -0.84 8.93
N LEU A 86 -15.09 -1.10 10.22
CA LEU A 86 -13.76 -1.25 10.81
C LEU A 86 -13.63 -2.60 11.52
N PHE A 87 -12.58 -3.35 11.21
CA PHE A 87 -12.14 -4.44 12.06
C PHE A 87 -11.10 -3.93 13.05
N VAL A 88 -11.30 -4.22 14.32
CA VAL A 88 -10.42 -3.80 15.42
C VAL A 88 -9.85 -5.03 16.10
N GLY A 89 -8.53 -5.11 16.23
CA GLY A 89 -7.87 -6.19 16.96
C GLY A 89 -8.13 -6.11 18.47
N ALA A 90 -7.92 -7.22 19.18
CA ALA A 90 -8.24 -7.35 20.61
C ALA A 90 -7.65 -6.24 21.50
N GLU A 91 -6.45 -5.74 21.15
CA GLU A 91 -5.76 -4.68 21.88
C GLU A 91 -6.03 -3.27 21.33
N GLY A 92 -6.89 -3.13 20.31
CA GLY A 92 -7.19 -1.85 19.66
C GLY A 92 -6.05 -1.24 18.83
N ARG A 93 -4.85 -1.83 18.86
CA ARG A 93 -3.65 -1.37 18.13
C ARG A 93 -3.76 -1.57 16.61
N LEU A 94 -4.47 -2.59 16.16
CA LEU A 94 -4.71 -2.89 14.75
C LEU A 94 -6.13 -2.49 14.38
N LYS A 95 -6.24 -1.66 13.34
CA LYS A 95 -7.51 -1.22 12.76
C LYS A 95 -7.45 -1.45 11.25
N ILE A 96 -8.40 -2.19 10.69
CA ILE A 96 -8.48 -2.51 9.27
C ILE A 96 -9.81 -1.97 8.74
N TYR A 97 -9.74 -0.92 7.93
CA TYR A 97 -10.92 -0.41 7.24
C TYR A 97 -11.31 -1.36 6.10
N PHE A 98 -12.59 -1.73 6.05
CA PHE A 98 -13.15 -2.61 5.02
C PHE A 98 -14.09 -1.83 4.11
N GLY A 99 -13.56 -1.40 2.96
CA GLY A 99 -14.34 -0.65 1.97
C GLY A 99 -13.50 -0.17 0.81
N ASP A 100 -14.08 0.70 -0.01
CA ASP A 100 -13.35 1.38 -1.07
C ASP A 100 -12.30 2.33 -0.47
N LEU A 101 -11.06 2.15 -0.89
CA LEU A 101 -9.92 2.97 -0.50
C LEU A 101 -10.17 4.48 -0.65
N PHE A 102 -10.83 4.89 -1.75
CA PHE A 102 -11.10 6.30 -2.02
C PHE A 102 -12.27 6.87 -1.19
N GLN A 103 -13.13 6.00 -0.66
CA GLN A 103 -14.24 6.36 0.24
C GLN A 103 -13.85 6.29 1.72
N CYS A 104 -12.66 5.78 2.03
CA CYS A 104 -12.16 5.71 3.40
C CYS A 104 -12.16 7.12 4.05
N PRO A 105 -12.79 7.27 5.23
CA PRO A 105 -12.74 8.51 6.00
C PRO A 105 -11.40 8.63 6.74
N ILE A 106 -10.30 8.55 6.00
CA ILE A 106 -8.94 8.31 6.48
C ILE A 106 -8.47 9.35 7.52
N GLU A 107 -9.00 10.57 7.48
CA GLU A 107 -8.70 11.65 8.42
C GLU A 107 -9.26 11.43 9.83
N GLN A 108 -10.15 10.44 10.01
CA GLN A 108 -10.60 10.02 11.34
C GLN A 108 -9.54 9.17 12.06
N PHE A 109 -8.59 8.60 11.32
CA PHE A 109 -7.58 7.70 11.84
C PHE A 109 -6.18 8.33 11.94
N GLY A 110 -5.98 9.46 11.26
CA GLY A 110 -4.71 10.16 11.17
C GLY A 110 -4.69 11.51 11.91
N PRO A 111 -3.64 12.32 11.67
CA PRO A 111 -2.62 12.09 10.66
C PRO A 111 -1.64 10.97 11.03
N PHE A 112 -1.11 10.26 10.02
CA PHE A 112 -0.21 9.13 10.23
C PHE A 112 1.27 9.54 10.24
N ASP A 113 1.99 9.19 11.31
CA ASP A 113 3.44 9.36 11.43
C ASP A 113 4.24 8.62 10.35
N TYR A 114 3.80 7.41 10.01
CA TYR A 114 4.53 6.51 9.12
C TYR A 114 3.59 5.86 8.12
N VAL A 115 4.04 5.75 6.87
CA VAL A 115 3.35 5.02 5.79
C VAL A 115 4.30 3.99 5.20
N TRP A 116 3.78 2.78 5.01
CA TRP A 116 4.41 1.75 4.19
C TRP A 116 3.52 1.42 2.99
N ASP A 117 3.94 1.86 1.81
CA ASP A 117 3.20 1.66 0.56
C ASP A 117 3.93 0.65 -0.31
N ARG A 118 3.50 -0.60 -0.19
CA ARG A 118 4.00 -1.71 -0.98
C ARG A 118 2.83 -2.47 -1.56
N GLY A 119 2.83 -2.64 -2.88
CA GLY A 119 1.70 -3.29 -3.56
C GLY A 119 0.38 -2.51 -3.49
N SER A 120 0.42 -1.23 -3.07
CA SER A 120 -0.77 -0.37 -3.00
C SER A 120 -0.79 0.60 -4.19
N LEU A 121 0.09 1.60 -4.29
CA LEU A 121 0.10 2.54 -5.42
C LEU A 121 0.23 1.83 -6.79
N ILE A 122 1.10 0.83 -6.88
CA ILE A 122 1.32 0.03 -8.10
C ILE A 122 0.10 -0.84 -8.47
N ALA A 123 -0.86 -1.04 -7.57
CA ALA A 123 -2.11 -1.74 -7.83
C ALA A 123 -3.23 -0.81 -8.34
N ILE A 124 -3.07 0.50 -8.20
CA ILE A 124 -4.05 1.51 -8.64
C ILE A 124 -3.93 1.75 -10.15
N GLU A 125 -5.08 1.81 -10.84
CA GLU A 125 -5.16 2.19 -12.26
C GLU A 125 -4.58 3.58 -12.51
N TYR A 126 -3.88 3.76 -13.64
CA TYR A 126 -3.26 5.06 -13.99
C TYR A 126 -4.23 6.25 -13.86
N PRO A 127 -5.49 6.20 -14.38
CA PRO A 127 -6.43 7.31 -14.26
C PRO A 127 -6.90 7.60 -12.83
N CYS A 128 -6.73 6.66 -11.89
CA CYS A 128 -7.16 6.78 -10.51
C CYS A 128 -6.04 7.28 -9.58
N ARG A 129 -4.80 7.44 -10.06
CA ARG A 129 -3.66 7.80 -9.20
C ARG A 129 -3.77 9.20 -8.59
N ASN A 130 -4.49 10.13 -9.22
CA ASN A 130 -4.80 11.43 -8.60
C ASN A 130 -5.75 11.29 -7.40
N ASN A 131 -6.69 10.35 -7.43
CA ASN A 131 -7.53 10.04 -6.27
C ASN A 131 -6.70 9.40 -5.15
N TYR A 132 -5.74 8.55 -5.52
CA TYR A 132 -4.79 7.98 -4.56
C TYR A 132 -3.93 9.05 -3.90
N LYS A 133 -3.34 9.95 -4.70
CA LYS A 133 -2.62 11.14 -4.21
C LYS A 133 -3.48 11.94 -3.22
N ALA A 134 -4.71 12.28 -3.58
CA ALA A 134 -5.60 13.05 -2.71
C ALA A 134 -5.90 12.32 -1.39
N MET A 135 -6.11 11.01 -1.44
CA MET A 135 -6.31 10.19 -0.24
C MET A 135 -5.05 10.19 0.66
N MET A 136 -3.86 9.99 0.10
CA MET A 136 -2.61 10.02 0.86
C MET A 136 -2.32 11.39 1.47
N GLN A 137 -2.63 12.48 0.76
CA GLN A 137 -2.54 13.84 1.32
C GLN A 137 -3.48 14.04 2.50
N ARG A 138 -4.72 13.53 2.41
CA ARG A 138 -5.70 13.56 3.53
C ARG A 138 -5.19 12.77 4.73
N ALA A 139 -4.59 11.60 4.50
CA ALA A 139 -4.03 10.74 5.54
C ALA A 139 -2.88 11.41 6.33
N LEU A 140 -2.14 12.31 5.70
CA LEU A 140 -0.91 12.91 6.24
C LEU A 140 -1.09 14.37 6.72
N LYS A 141 -2.27 14.96 6.51
CA LYS A 141 -2.58 16.32 6.97
C LYS A 141 -3.25 16.31 8.33
N HIS A 142 -2.91 17.28 9.16
CA HIS A 142 -3.76 17.62 10.30
C HIS A 142 -5.12 18.09 9.78
N LYS A 143 -6.19 17.36 10.12
CA LYS A 143 -7.56 17.68 9.70
C LYS A 143 -7.97 19.13 9.98
N GLU A 144 -7.58 19.66 11.14
CA GLU A 144 -7.94 21.01 11.58
C GLU A 144 -7.03 22.11 11.00
N LYS A 145 -5.73 21.83 10.84
CA LYS A 145 -4.74 22.84 10.43
C LYS A 145 -4.48 22.84 8.92
N GLY A 146 -4.84 21.77 8.22
CA GLY A 146 -4.61 21.60 6.79
C GLY A 146 -3.16 21.42 6.36
N ASN A 147 -2.20 21.47 7.29
CA ASN A 147 -0.77 21.31 7.04
C ASN A 147 -0.29 19.88 7.30
N TYR A 148 0.84 19.53 6.69
CA TYR A 148 1.54 18.28 6.95
C TYR A 148 2.32 18.36 8.27
N HIS A 149 2.35 17.26 9.02
CA HIS A 149 3.31 17.08 10.13
C HIS A 149 4.57 16.38 9.62
N ASN A 150 5.55 16.14 10.48
CA ASN A 150 6.77 15.43 10.13
C ASN A 150 6.53 13.92 9.92
N PHE A 151 5.95 13.54 8.77
CA PHE A 151 5.71 12.14 8.41
C PHE A 151 6.93 11.50 7.73
N SER A 152 6.99 10.17 7.74
CA SER A 152 7.90 9.38 6.91
C SER A 152 7.14 8.31 6.14
N TYR A 153 7.17 8.41 4.82
CA TYR A 153 6.45 7.52 3.92
C TYR A 153 7.46 6.73 3.09
N LEU A 154 7.54 5.42 3.36
CA LEU A 154 8.34 4.50 2.57
C LEU A 154 7.49 3.93 1.42
N LEU A 155 7.91 4.17 0.18
CA LEU A 155 7.24 3.76 -1.05
C LEU A 155 8.07 2.72 -1.79
N GLU A 156 7.46 1.60 -2.15
CA GLU A 156 8.01 0.60 -3.06
C GLU A 156 7.25 0.61 -4.39
N ILE A 157 7.99 0.75 -5.49
CA ILE A 157 7.45 0.67 -6.85
C ILE A 157 8.16 -0.43 -7.64
N VAL A 158 7.58 -0.76 -8.79
CA VAL A 158 8.28 -1.49 -9.85
C VAL A 158 8.50 -0.56 -11.04
N ARG A 159 9.60 -0.79 -11.77
CA ARG A 159 9.93 -0.08 -13.00
C ARG A 159 10.24 -1.08 -14.11
N TYR A 160 9.49 -0.94 -15.19
CA TYR A 160 9.62 -1.67 -16.45
C TYR A 160 8.99 -0.83 -17.58
N ASP A 161 9.15 -1.23 -18.84
CA ASP A 161 8.53 -0.56 -19.99
C ASP A 161 6.99 -0.69 -19.95
N LYS A 162 6.30 0.41 -19.58
CA LYS A 162 4.85 0.48 -19.42
C LYS A 162 4.07 0.09 -20.68
N THR A 163 4.69 0.20 -21.87
CA THR A 163 4.05 -0.17 -23.14
C THR A 163 3.89 -1.68 -23.31
N LYS A 164 4.66 -2.48 -22.55
CA LYS A 164 4.68 -3.94 -22.67
C LYS A 164 3.78 -4.69 -21.70
N PHE A 165 3.42 -4.07 -20.58
CA PHE A 165 2.56 -4.69 -19.58
C PHE A 165 1.75 -3.65 -18.80
N GLY A 166 0.42 -3.71 -18.91
CA GLY A 166 -0.51 -2.76 -18.28
C GLY A 166 -0.71 -2.95 -16.77
N GLY A 167 -0.06 -3.95 -16.17
CA GLY A 167 -0.19 -4.29 -14.76
C GLY A 167 -1.47 -5.05 -14.39
N PRO A 168 -1.71 -5.28 -13.08
CA PRO A 168 -0.81 -4.98 -11.95
C PRO A 168 0.35 -6.01 -11.79
N PRO A 169 1.45 -5.62 -11.13
CA PRO A 169 1.77 -4.26 -10.67
C PRO A 169 2.06 -3.34 -11.87
N ARG A 170 1.68 -2.07 -11.73
CA ARG A 170 1.86 -1.03 -12.76
C ARG A 170 3.15 -0.29 -12.54
N SER A 171 3.98 -0.20 -13.58
CA SER A 171 5.24 0.54 -13.54
C SER A 171 5.04 2.03 -13.24
N LEU A 172 5.99 2.62 -12.51
CA LEU A 172 6.16 4.06 -12.33
C LEU A 172 7.53 4.52 -12.85
N ASP A 173 7.51 5.66 -13.54
CA ASP A 173 8.72 6.39 -13.94
C ASP A 173 8.87 7.68 -13.11
N ASP A 174 9.92 8.45 -13.41
CA ASP A 174 10.22 9.68 -12.65
C ASP A 174 9.16 10.78 -12.89
N GLU A 175 8.51 10.78 -14.05
CA GLU A 175 7.44 11.74 -14.37
C GLU A 175 6.15 11.44 -13.61
N ASP A 176 5.81 10.16 -13.42
CA ASP A 176 4.74 9.75 -12.50
C ASP A 176 5.03 10.22 -11.07
N LEU A 177 6.24 9.95 -10.56
CA LEU A 177 6.63 10.34 -9.20
C LEU A 177 6.57 11.85 -9.01
N LYS A 178 7.06 12.61 -10.00
CA LYS A 178 6.98 14.06 -10.02
C LYS A 178 5.53 14.53 -9.96
N THR A 179 4.67 14.01 -10.84
CA THR A 179 3.24 14.38 -10.91
C THR A 179 2.50 14.07 -9.60
N LEU A 180 2.83 12.95 -8.96
CA LEU A 180 2.13 12.49 -7.76
C LEU A 180 2.59 13.20 -6.48
N TYR A 181 3.85 13.61 -6.38
CA TYR A 181 4.43 14.03 -5.10
C TYR A 181 5.09 15.41 -5.11
N GLU A 182 5.58 15.93 -6.26
CA GLU A 182 6.43 17.12 -6.29
C GLU A 182 5.74 18.36 -5.70
N ASP A 183 4.44 18.54 -5.82
CA ASP A 183 3.75 19.71 -5.28
C ASP A 183 3.63 19.72 -3.74
N TRP A 184 3.81 18.58 -3.06
CA TRP A 184 3.51 18.48 -1.62
C TRP A 184 4.53 17.73 -0.76
N ALA A 185 5.45 16.98 -1.38
CA ALA A 185 6.43 16.18 -0.67
C ALA A 185 7.80 16.22 -1.37
N GLU A 186 8.85 15.91 -0.60
CA GLU A 186 10.17 15.60 -1.11
C GLU A 186 10.25 14.09 -1.33
N VAL A 187 10.73 13.67 -2.51
CA VAL A 187 10.90 12.25 -2.86
C VAL A 187 12.39 11.95 -2.96
N LYS A 188 12.88 11.04 -2.11
CA LYS A 188 14.27 10.63 -2.05
C LYS A 188 14.42 9.15 -2.39
N PHE A 189 15.15 8.86 -3.46
CA PHE A 189 15.55 7.50 -3.79
C PHE A 189 16.38 6.88 -2.65
N LEU A 190 16.11 5.61 -2.32
CA LEU A 190 16.80 4.86 -1.28
C LEU A 190 17.51 3.61 -1.80
N ASP A 191 16.85 2.84 -2.67
CA ASP A 191 17.37 1.54 -3.12
C ASP A 191 16.76 1.09 -4.44
N GLN A 192 17.46 0.19 -5.13
CA GLN A 192 16.99 -0.48 -6.33
C GLN A 192 17.60 -1.88 -6.40
N ALA A 193 16.79 -2.84 -6.83
CA ALA A 193 17.26 -4.17 -7.20
C ALA A 193 16.45 -4.69 -8.38
N PRO A 194 17.03 -5.58 -9.22
CA PRO A 194 16.23 -6.33 -10.18
C PRO A 194 15.30 -7.28 -9.43
N LEU A 195 14.06 -7.41 -9.91
CA LEU A 195 13.19 -8.49 -9.45
C LEU A 195 13.80 -9.83 -9.86
N PRO A 196 13.82 -10.82 -8.96
CA PRO A 196 14.27 -12.17 -9.30
C PRO A 196 13.52 -12.74 -10.50
N GLU A 197 14.21 -13.45 -11.39
CA GLU A 197 13.59 -14.06 -12.59
C GLU A 197 12.44 -15.02 -12.24
N ASN A 198 12.49 -15.63 -11.05
CA ASN A 198 11.44 -16.53 -10.57
C ASN A 198 10.20 -15.77 -10.02
N HIS A 199 10.27 -14.45 -9.87
CA HIS A 199 9.16 -13.62 -9.39
C HIS A 199 7.98 -13.68 -10.37
N PRO A 200 6.72 -13.85 -9.91
CA PRO A 200 5.57 -14.02 -10.80
C PRO A 200 5.39 -12.92 -11.85
N VAL A 201 5.74 -11.69 -11.49
CA VAL A 201 5.67 -10.52 -12.39
C VAL A 201 6.75 -10.58 -13.46
N ALA A 202 7.99 -10.94 -13.10
CA ALA A 202 9.12 -11.02 -14.02
C ALA A 202 8.96 -12.16 -15.05
N LYS A 203 8.07 -13.12 -14.80
CA LYS A 203 7.72 -14.21 -15.73
C LYS A 203 6.75 -13.82 -16.83
N HIS A 204 6.17 -12.62 -16.80
CA HIS A 204 5.27 -12.19 -17.87
C HIS A 204 6.06 -12.08 -19.18
N PRO A 205 5.65 -12.76 -20.27
CA PRO A 205 6.49 -12.97 -21.45
C PRO A 205 6.98 -11.66 -22.09
N ASP A 206 6.15 -10.62 -22.03
CA ASP A 206 6.44 -9.35 -22.69
C ASP A 206 7.05 -8.28 -21.77
N ILE A 207 7.07 -8.47 -20.45
CA ILE A 207 7.38 -7.38 -19.50
C ILE A 207 8.84 -6.92 -19.56
N GLY A 208 9.75 -7.82 -19.96
CA GLY A 208 11.19 -7.58 -19.93
C GLY A 208 11.75 -7.49 -18.50
N PRO A 209 12.95 -6.91 -18.34
CA PRO A 209 13.54 -6.68 -17.02
C PRO A 209 12.64 -5.77 -16.16
N VAL A 210 12.50 -6.12 -14.89
CA VAL A 210 11.74 -5.35 -13.92
C VAL A 210 12.64 -5.05 -12.73
N ASP A 211 12.71 -3.78 -12.35
CA ASP A 211 13.38 -3.37 -11.12
C ASP A 211 12.35 -3.04 -10.04
N GLU A 212 12.63 -3.45 -8.81
CA GLU A 212 12.00 -2.89 -7.61
C GLU A 212 12.80 -1.68 -7.15
N MET A 213 12.10 -0.60 -6.81
CA MET A 213 12.72 0.66 -6.38
C MET A 213 12.05 1.19 -5.12
N VAL A 214 12.87 1.73 -4.22
CA VAL A 214 12.43 2.20 -2.90
C VAL A 214 12.70 3.69 -2.76
N PHE A 215 11.70 4.41 -2.27
CA PHE A 215 11.76 5.85 -2.05
C PHE A 215 11.31 6.20 -0.63
N LEU A 216 11.92 7.23 -0.06
CA LEU A 216 11.45 7.91 1.14
C LEU A 216 10.79 9.21 0.73
N ILE A 217 9.56 9.39 1.19
CA ILE A 217 8.74 10.57 0.96
C ILE A 217 8.57 11.29 2.29
N THR A 218 8.92 12.57 2.31
CA THR A 218 8.86 13.44 3.51
C THR A 218 8.12 14.73 3.17
N PRO A 219 7.59 15.47 4.16
CA PRO A 219 6.99 16.77 3.92
C PRO A 219 7.98 17.70 3.22
N LYS A 220 7.48 18.56 2.32
CA LYS A 220 8.29 19.69 1.87
C LYS A 220 8.55 20.64 3.03
N ASN A 221 9.81 21.02 3.20
CA ASN A 221 10.15 22.11 4.09
C ASN A 221 9.41 23.36 3.61
N SER A 222 8.64 23.99 4.50
CA SER A 222 8.04 25.29 4.21
C SER A 222 9.17 26.31 4.25
N SER A 223 9.60 26.77 3.08
CA SER A 223 10.48 27.93 2.95
C SER A 223 9.82 29.20 3.48
#